data_AF-A0A329IYL3-F1
#
_entry.id   AF-A0A329IYL3-F1
#
_cell.length_a   1.000
_cell.length_b   1.000
_cell.length_c   1.000
_cell.angle_alpha   90.00
_cell.angle_beta   90.00
_cell.angle_gamma   90.00
#
_symmetry.space_group_name_H-M   'P 1'
#
loop_
_entity.id
_entity.type
_entity.pdbx_description
1 polymer ?
#
loop_
_entity_poly.entity_id
_entity_poly.type
_entity_poly.pdbx_seq_one_letter_code
_entity_poly.pdbx_strand_id
1 'polypeptide(L)' 'MGNPIYPLLHDAYSNYAPLRRTPSTEEIIDLVQYLLSSASSAITGERIYVDGGFNHLSAAVSALKI' A
#
# COMPACT_ATOMS: atom_id res chain seq x y z
N MET A 1 25.01 -1.55 -6.08
CA MET A 1 23.85 -2.12 -6.80
C MET A 1 22.81 -2.49 -5.77
N GLY A 2 21.57 -1.98 -5.89
CA GLY A 2 20.49 -2.29 -4.93
C GLY A 2 20.15 -3.77 -4.93
N ASN A 3 19.58 -4.26 -3.82
CA ASN A 3 19.13 -5.64 -3.72
C ASN A 3 18.14 -5.94 -4.88
N PRO A 4 18.38 -7.00 -5.68
CA PRO A 4 17.56 -7.31 -6.86
C PRO A 4 16.11 -7.68 -6.53
N ILE A 5 15.78 -7.87 -5.25
CA ILE A 5 14.42 -8.13 -4.79
C ILE A 5 13.53 -6.88 -4.87
N TYR A 6 14.07 -5.66 -4.76
CA TYR A 6 13.23 -4.46 -4.74
C TYR A 6 12.45 -4.20 -6.04
N PRO A 7 13.06 -4.30 -7.23
CA PRO A 7 12.30 -4.19 -8.49
C PRO A 7 11.24 -5.29 -8.63
N LEU A 8 11.56 -6.54 -8.25
CA LEU A 8 10.62 -7.65 -8.32
C LEU A 8 9.42 -7.45 -7.39
N LEU A 9 9.64 -6.93 -6.18
CA LEU A 9 8.57 -6.59 -5.24
C LEU A 9 7.70 -5.44 -5.76
N HIS A 10 8.32 -4.40 -6.33
CA HIS A 10 7.59 -3.29 -6.93
C HIS A 10 6.68 -3.76 -8.07
N ASP A 11 7.19 -4.63 -8.93
CA ASP A 11 6.43 -5.19 -10.06
C ASP A 11 5.30 -6.09 -9.58
N ALA A 12 5.56 -6.98 -8.62
CA ALA A 12 4.51 -7.81 -8.03
C ALA A 12 3.40 -6.94 -7.41
N TYR A 13 3.78 -5.93 -6.65
CA TYR A 13 2.84 -5.00 -6.04
C TYR A 13 2.00 -4.26 -7.09
N SER A 14 2.66 -3.62 -8.06
CA SER A 14 1.98 -2.83 -9.10
C SER A 14 1.10 -3.71 -9.99
N ASN A 15 1.45 -4.98 -10.20
CA ASN A 15 0.63 -5.89 -10.99
C ASN A 15 -0.55 -6.46 -10.23
N TYR A 16 -0.46 -6.69 -8.91
CA TYR A 16 -1.50 -7.43 -8.18
C TYR A 16 -2.35 -6.57 -7.26
N ALA A 17 -1.87 -5.41 -6.80
CA ALA A 17 -2.68 -4.49 -6.03
C ALA A 17 -3.97 -4.14 -6.82
N PRO A 18 -5.14 -4.07 -6.17
CA PRO A 18 -6.38 -3.65 -6.81
C PRO A 18 -6.27 -2.38 -7.66
N LEU A 19 -5.50 -1.37 -7.22
CA LEU A 19 -5.26 -0.15 -8.00
C LEU A 19 -4.26 -0.29 -9.15
N ARG A 20 -3.61 -1.44 -9.30
CA ARG A 20 -2.63 -1.76 -10.36
C ARG A 20 -1.48 -0.76 -10.49
N ARG A 21 -1.09 -0.16 -9.36
CA ARG A 21 0.02 0.78 -9.22
C ARG A 21 0.44 0.92 -7.77
N THR A 22 1.64 1.41 -7.56
CA THR A 22 2.09 1.94 -6.26
C THR A 22 1.43 3.29 -6.00
N PRO A 23 0.82 3.52 -4.82
CA PRO A 23 0.44 4.86 -4.38
C PRO A 23 1.64 5.80 -4.39
N SER A 24 1.42 7.06 -4.76
CA SER A 24 2.47 8.06 -4.72
C SER A 24 2.72 8.55 -3.28
N THR A 25 3.84 9.23 -3.08
CA THR A 25 4.15 9.87 -1.79
C THR A 25 3.09 10.90 -1.42
N GLU A 26 2.55 11.62 -2.40
CA GLU A 26 1.51 12.63 -2.21
C GLU A 26 0.22 11.99 -1.67
N GLU A 27 -0.19 10.84 -2.19
CA GLU A 27 -1.37 10.12 -1.68
C GLU A 27 -1.20 9.65 -0.22
N ILE A 28 0.04 9.32 0.19
CA ILE A 28 0.36 9.03 1.59
C ILE A 28 0.26 10.31 2.43
N ILE A 29 0.79 11.42 1.93
CA ILE A 29 0.75 12.72 2.61
C ILE A 29 -0.70 13.21 2.78
N ASP A 30 -1.59 12.96 1.82
CA ASP A 30 -3.01 13.31 1.92
C ASP A 30 -3.70 12.58 3.09
N LEU A 31 -3.42 11.29 3.30
CA LEU A 31 -3.91 10.59 4.49
C LEU A 31 -3.33 11.20 5.78
N VAL A 32 -2.03 11.50 5.81
CA VAL A 32 -1.40 12.12 6.99
C VAL A 32 -2.05 13.46 7.31
N GLN A 33 -2.29 14.30 6.29
CA GLN A 33 -2.99 15.58 6.47
C GLN A 33 -4.40 15.39 7.03
N TYR A 34 -5.15 14.41 6.53
CA TYR A 34 -6.47 14.05 7.08
C TYR A 34 -6.38 13.64 8.56
N LEU A 35 -5.43 12.77 8.91
CA LEU A 35 -5.22 12.29 10.28
C LEU A 35 -4.71 13.37 11.26
N LEU A 36 -4.08 14.43 10.76
CA LEU A 36 -3.67 15.60 11.56
C LEU A 36 -4.78 16.66 11.68
N SER A 37 -5.86 16.54 10.92
CA SER A 37 -6.99 17.47 10.94
C SER A 37 -8.04 17.11 11.98
N SER A 38 -8.92 18.05 12.33
CA SER A 38 -10.06 17.80 13.23
C SER A 38 -11.07 16.80 12.67
N ALA A 39 -11.05 16.53 11.35
CA ALA A 39 -11.95 15.60 10.68
C ALA A 39 -11.72 14.13 11.09
N SER A 40 -10.58 13.83 11.72
CA SER A 40 -10.23 12.49 12.20
C SER A 40 -10.27 12.38 13.74
N SER A 41 -10.92 13.32 14.43
CA SER A 41 -10.92 13.40 15.91
C SER A 41 -11.39 12.15 16.67
N ALA A 42 -12.15 11.27 16.02
CA ALA A 42 -12.61 10.00 16.59
C ALA A 42 -11.79 8.78 16.15
N ILE A 43 -10.70 8.97 15.40
CA ILE A 43 -9.84 7.91 14.87
C ILE A 43 -8.57 7.84 15.71
N THR A 44 -8.37 6.75 16.43
CA THR A 44 -7.17 6.51 17.25
C THR A 44 -6.93 5.02 17.41
N GLY A 45 -5.67 4.60 17.59
CA GLY A 45 -5.30 3.19 17.76
C GLY A 45 -5.41 2.33 16.49
N GLU A 46 -5.76 2.92 15.35
CA GLU A 46 -6.00 2.21 14.10
C GLU A 46 -4.75 2.09 13.22
N ARG A 47 -4.73 1.06 12.37
CA ARG A 47 -3.75 0.89 11.30
C ARG A 47 -4.44 1.08 9.96
N ILE A 48 -4.07 2.15 9.25
CA ILE A 48 -4.66 2.50 7.96
C ILE A 48 -3.65 2.19 6.85
N TYR A 49 -4.07 1.40 5.86
CA TYR A 49 -3.23 1.01 4.73
C TYR A 49 -3.41 1.98 3.55
N VAL A 50 -2.31 2.54 3.07
CA VAL A 50 -2.25 3.32 1.81
C VAL A 50 -1.40 2.52 0.82
N ASP A 51 -1.96 1.43 0.34
CA ASP A 51 -1.19 0.44 -0.42
C ASP A 51 -1.88 -0.05 -1.71
N GLY A 52 -2.81 0.75 -2.23
CA GLY A 52 -3.60 0.36 -3.41
C GLY A 52 -4.43 -0.91 -3.21
N GLY A 53 -4.66 -1.33 -1.97
CA GLY A 53 -5.43 -2.51 -1.58
C GLY A 53 -4.62 -3.80 -1.52
N PHE A 54 -3.29 -3.73 -1.59
CA PHE A 54 -2.43 -4.92 -1.60
C PHE A 54 -2.59 -5.76 -0.32
N ASN A 55 -2.75 -5.13 0.85
CA ASN A 55 -2.92 -5.81 2.13
C ASN A 55 -4.20 -6.67 2.22
N HIS A 56 -5.21 -6.38 1.41
CA HIS A 56 -6.45 -7.17 1.35
C HIS A 56 -6.33 -8.44 0.50
N LEU A 57 -5.22 -8.63 -0.20
CA LEU A 57 -4.96 -9.84 -0.99
C LEU A 57 -4.62 -11.00 -0.04
N SER A 58 -5.65 -11.71 0.41
CA SER A 58 -5.56 -12.86 1.32
C SER A 58 -4.63 -13.98 0.82
N ALA A 59 -4.42 -14.10 -0.49
CA ALA A 59 -3.46 -15.05 -1.08
C ALA A 59 -3.13 -14.75 -2.56
N ALA A 60 -2.49 -13.62 -2.88
CA ALA A 60 -1.77 -13.50 -4.17
C ALA A 60 -0.44 -14.29 -4.17
N VAL A 61 -0.08 -14.91 -3.04
CA VAL A 61 1.06 -15.83 -2.92
C VAL A 61 0.72 -17.26 -3.42
N SER A 62 -0.55 -17.63 -3.60
CA SER A 62 -0.91 -18.94 -4.20
C SER A 62 -0.98 -18.94 -5.73
N ALA A 63 -0.97 -17.77 -6.38
CA ALA A 63 -0.99 -17.64 -7.84
C ALA A 63 0.42 -17.51 -8.45
N LEU A 64 1.42 -17.16 -7.63
CA LEU A 64 2.82 -17.26 -7.99
C LEU A 64 3.28 -18.69 -7.66
N LYS A 65 3.11 -19.60 -8.62
CA LYS A 65 3.87 -20.86 -8.66
C LYS A 65 5.35 -20.50 -8.82
N ILE A 66 6.03 -20.28 -7.71
CA ILE A 66 7.46 -20.57 -7.55
C ILE A 66 7.63 -22.00 -7.09
#